data_AF-A0A7Y2BH69-F1
#
_entry.id   AF-A0A7Y2BH69-F1
#
_cell.length_a   1.000
_cell.length_b   1.000
_cell.length_c   1.000
_cell.angle_alpha   90.00
_cell.angle_beta   90.00
_cell.angle_gamma   90.00
#
_symmetry.space_group_name_H-M   'P 1'
#
loop_
_entity.id
_entity.type
_entity.pdbx_description
1 polymer ?
#
loop_
_entity_poly.entity_id
_entity_poly.type
_entity_poly.pdbx_seq_one_letter_code
_entity_poly.pdbx_strand_id
1 'polypeptide(L)'
;MPHTTTQALLLSFAFVVLWPISVSAKAIPVELRQTQQGWQLFRGGEPYFIRGAGGEGSLEQLAAAGANSARTWGADDIGARLDAAHALGLSVTVGIWLGHERHGFDYGDETQVRKQLEAARQTVLRYKDHPAVLLWGIGNEMEGYGEGDNPAIWKAVNDIAAMVKKLDPFHP
;
A
#
# COMPACT_ATOMS: atom_id res chain seq x y z
N MET A 1 -0.25 12.47 83.58
CA MET A 1 0.46 11.70 82.54
C MET A 1 -0.32 11.87 81.24
N PRO A 2 0.28 12.41 80.16
CA PRO A 2 -0.43 12.67 78.91
C PRO A 2 -0.29 11.48 77.94
N HIS A 3 -1.32 11.21 77.14
CA HIS A 3 -1.24 10.31 75.99
C HIS A 3 -1.25 11.15 74.71
N THR A 4 -0.14 11.11 73.98
CA THR A 4 0.01 11.69 72.63
C THR A 4 -0.29 10.61 71.61
N THR A 5 -1.32 10.81 70.77
CA THR A 5 -1.67 9.89 69.69
C THR A 5 -1.07 10.41 68.38
N THR A 6 -0.10 9.70 67.82
CA THR A 6 0.52 10.02 66.52
C THR A 6 -0.33 9.41 65.40
N GLN A 7 -0.95 10.25 64.57
CA GLN A 7 -1.56 9.80 63.31
C GLN A 7 -0.51 9.80 62.20
N ALA A 8 -0.27 8.64 61.61
CA ALA A 8 0.57 8.50 60.43
C ALA A 8 -0.26 8.72 59.17
N LEU A 9 0.10 9.73 58.36
CA LEU A 9 -0.48 9.99 57.05
C LEU A 9 0.24 9.13 56.01
N LEU A 10 -0.45 8.16 55.41
CA LEU A 10 0.06 7.39 54.28
C LEU A 10 -0.28 8.12 52.97
N LEU A 11 0.74 8.69 52.33
CA LEU A 11 0.65 9.24 50.97
C LEU A 11 0.84 8.10 49.96
N SER A 12 -0.25 7.64 49.35
CA SER A 12 -0.24 6.69 48.25
C SER A 12 0.10 7.40 46.94
N PHE A 13 1.32 7.18 46.42
CA PHE A 13 1.71 7.57 45.06
C PHE A 13 1.11 6.58 44.05
N ALA A 14 0.12 7.03 43.26
CA ALA A 14 -0.38 6.27 42.13
C ALA A 14 0.61 6.40 40.95
N PHE A 15 1.31 5.31 40.63
CA PHE A 15 2.10 5.20 39.40
C PHE A 15 1.13 5.06 38.21
N VAL A 16 1.00 6.11 37.40
CA VAL A 16 0.33 6.03 36.10
C VAL A 16 1.29 5.39 35.10
N VAL A 17 1.09 4.10 34.81
CA VAL A 17 1.81 3.40 33.74
C VAL A 17 1.20 3.85 32.41
N LEU A 18 1.88 4.74 31.70
CA LEU A 18 1.54 5.11 30.33
C LEU A 18 1.93 3.96 29.41
N TRP A 19 0.94 3.16 29.01
CA TRP A 19 1.13 2.15 27.97
C TRP A 19 1.29 2.87 26.62
N PRO A 20 2.34 2.61 25.83
CA PRO A 20 2.42 3.17 24.49
C PRO A 20 1.29 2.57 23.66
N ILE A 21 0.33 3.42 23.27
CA ILE A 21 -0.67 3.07 22.27
C ILE A 21 0.09 3.03 20.94
N SER A 22 0.33 1.84 20.41
CA SER A 22 0.75 1.67 19.03
C SER A 22 -0.39 2.14 18.13
N VAL A 23 -0.33 3.39 17.67
CA VAL A 23 -1.21 3.89 16.62
C VAL A 23 -0.79 3.15 15.35
N SER A 24 -1.55 2.11 14.99
CA SER A 24 -1.46 1.54 13.64
C SER A 24 -1.77 2.67 12.66
N ALA A 25 -0.80 3.05 11.83
CA ALA A 25 -1.07 3.98 10.74
C ALA A 25 -2.17 3.35 9.88
N LYS A 26 -3.28 4.08 9.70
CA LYS A 26 -4.45 3.61 8.95
C LYS A 26 -4.28 3.99 7.49
N ALA A 27 -4.76 3.16 6.58
CA ALA A 27 -4.85 3.49 5.16
C ALA A 27 -5.46 4.87 4.95
N ILE A 28 -4.91 5.62 3.99
CA ILE A 28 -5.49 6.89 3.54
C ILE A 28 -6.30 6.57 2.28
N PRO A 29 -7.64 6.63 2.32
CA PRO A 29 -8.46 6.22 1.18
C PRO A 29 -8.13 7.01 -0.08
N VAL A 30 -8.09 6.31 -1.21
CA VAL A 30 -7.86 6.84 -2.54
C VAL A 30 -9.06 6.47 -3.41
N GLU A 31 -9.63 7.47 -4.09
CA GLU A 31 -10.87 7.32 -4.85
C GLU A 31 -10.76 7.98 -6.21
N LEU A 32 -11.29 7.34 -7.25
CA LEU A 32 -11.59 8.00 -8.51
C LEU A 32 -13.02 8.53 -8.47
N ARG A 33 -13.20 9.84 -8.67
CA ARG A 33 -14.51 10.49 -8.75
C ARG A 33 -14.70 11.10 -10.12
N GLN A 34 -15.88 10.91 -10.70
CA GLN A 34 -16.28 11.60 -11.92
C GLN A 34 -16.72 13.02 -11.56
N THR A 35 -16.11 14.02 -12.21
CA THR A 35 -16.42 15.44 -12.06
C THR A 35 -16.92 16.01 -13.38
N GLN A 36 -17.31 17.29 -13.39
CA GLN A 36 -17.66 17.99 -14.63
C GLN A 36 -16.48 18.10 -15.61
N GLN A 37 -15.24 18.05 -15.12
CA GLN A 37 -14.02 18.11 -15.95
C GLN A 37 -13.47 16.73 -16.33
N GLY A 38 -14.14 15.64 -15.93
CA GLY A 38 -13.68 14.26 -16.13
C GLY A 38 -13.34 13.55 -14.83
N TRP A 39 -12.57 12.46 -14.93
CA TRP A 39 -12.16 11.67 -13.76
C TRP A 39 -11.04 12.36 -13.00
N GLN A 40 -11.16 12.41 -11.68
CA GLN A 40 -10.16 12.97 -10.78
C GLN A 40 -9.87 12.01 -9.64
N LEU A 41 -8.60 11.86 -9.30
CA LEU A 41 -8.15 11.08 -8.15
C LEU A 41 -8.22 11.95 -6.88
N PHE A 42 -8.74 11.37 -5.81
CA PHE A 42 -8.78 11.96 -4.48
C PHE A 42 -8.01 11.08 -3.52
N ARG A 43 -7.30 11.68 -2.57
CA ARG A 43 -6.60 10.98 -1.50
C ARG A 43 -6.92 11.65 -0.16
N GLY A 44 -7.46 10.89 0.79
CA GLY A 44 -7.91 11.43 2.07
C GLY A 44 -9.01 12.48 1.94
N GLY A 45 -9.81 12.42 0.87
CA GLY A 45 -10.87 13.39 0.58
C GLY A 45 -10.45 14.61 -0.25
N GLU A 46 -9.15 14.82 -0.45
CA GLU A 46 -8.60 15.96 -1.19
C GLU A 46 -8.20 15.60 -2.62
N PRO A 47 -8.36 16.51 -3.61
CA PRO A 47 -7.85 16.31 -4.97
C PRO A 47 -6.36 15.97 -5.00
N TYR A 48 -6.00 14.93 -5.75
CA TYR A 48 -4.63 14.41 -5.80
C TYR A 48 -4.12 14.26 -7.24
N PHE A 49 -3.30 15.22 -7.68
CA PHE A 49 -2.58 15.12 -8.97
C PHE A 49 -1.23 14.44 -8.75
N ILE A 50 -0.97 13.33 -9.47
CA ILE A 50 0.26 12.56 -9.33
C ILE A 50 1.41 13.28 -10.05
N ARG A 51 2.42 13.69 -9.30
CA ARG A 51 3.72 14.15 -9.79
C ARG A 51 4.75 13.09 -9.41
N GLY A 52 4.80 12.03 -10.19
CA GLY A 52 5.51 10.80 -9.83
C GLY A 52 6.74 10.49 -10.68
N ALA A 53 7.61 9.65 -10.14
CA ALA A 53 8.70 8.99 -10.87
C ALA A 53 8.70 7.48 -10.60
N GLY A 54 9.13 6.68 -11.57
CA GLY A 54 9.27 5.22 -11.41
C GLY A 54 10.70 4.82 -11.07
N GLY A 55 10.87 3.81 -10.21
CA GLY A 55 12.16 3.18 -9.93
C GLY A 55 12.61 3.28 -8.47
N GLU A 56 13.84 2.82 -8.25
CA GLU A 56 14.44 2.60 -6.92
C GLU A 56 15.44 3.70 -6.51
N GLY A 57 15.44 4.84 -7.21
CA GLY A 57 16.27 6.00 -6.85
C GLY A 57 15.91 6.60 -5.48
N SER A 58 16.72 7.57 -5.03
CA SER A 58 16.55 8.27 -3.74
C SER A 58 15.18 8.96 -3.66
N LEU A 59 14.43 8.59 -2.62
CA LEU A 59 13.14 9.21 -2.31
C LEU A 59 13.32 10.64 -1.81
N GLU A 60 14.43 10.94 -1.15
CA GLU A 60 14.76 12.29 -0.67
C GLU A 60 15.00 13.24 -1.84
N GLN A 61 15.76 12.81 -2.85
CA GLN A 61 15.97 13.59 -4.07
C GLN A 61 14.66 13.77 -4.86
N LEU A 62 13.85 12.72 -4.93
CA LEU A 62 12.53 12.77 -5.55
C LEU A 62 11.62 13.80 -4.86
N ALA A 63 11.54 13.77 -3.53
CA ALA A 63 10.79 14.75 -2.74
C ALA A 63 11.35 16.17 -2.91
N ALA A 64 12.68 16.32 -2.87
CA ALA A 64 13.35 17.60 -3.08
C ALA A 64 13.10 18.20 -4.47
N ALA A 65 12.85 17.36 -5.48
CA ALA A 65 12.46 17.78 -6.82
C ALA A 65 10.97 18.19 -6.93
N GLY A 66 10.19 18.12 -5.85
CA GLY A 66 8.77 18.53 -5.81
C GLY A 66 7.78 17.43 -6.20
N ALA A 67 8.23 16.18 -6.34
CA ALA A 67 7.37 15.03 -6.56
C ALA A 67 6.53 14.71 -5.31
N ASN A 68 5.41 14.00 -5.51
CA ASN A 68 4.55 13.52 -4.43
C ASN A 68 4.29 12.00 -4.48
N SER A 69 4.85 11.31 -5.47
CA SER A 69 4.60 9.88 -5.65
C SER A 69 5.77 9.15 -6.27
N ALA A 70 5.88 7.86 -5.99
CA ALA A 70 6.78 6.93 -6.66
C ALA A 70 6.01 5.73 -7.23
N ARG A 71 6.58 5.06 -8.23
CA ARG A 71 6.08 3.77 -8.74
C ARG A 71 7.13 2.68 -8.58
N THR A 72 6.71 1.53 -8.06
CA THR A 72 7.46 0.27 -8.13
C THR A 72 6.82 -0.67 -9.16
N TRP A 73 7.59 -1.63 -9.67
CA TRP A 73 7.08 -2.69 -10.56
C TRP A 73 6.70 -3.97 -9.81
N GLY A 74 7.32 -4.20 -8.66
CA GLY A 74 7.03 -5.30 -7.75
C GLY A 74 6.89 -4.81 -6.31
N ALA A 75 6.65 -5.76 -5.42
CA ALA A 75 6.39 -5.52 -4.00
C ALA A 75 7.26 -6.35 -3.06
N ASP A 76 8.37 -6.90 -3.56
CA ASP A 76 9.32 -7.68 -2.78
C ASP A 76 9.95 -6.77 -1.71
N ASP A 77 9.72 -7.09 -0.44
CA ASP A 77 10.23 -6.38 0.74
C ASP A 77 10.09 -4.84 0.72
N ILE A 78 9.04 -4.32 0.08
CA ILE A 78 8.81 -2.87 -0.05
C ILE A 78 8.47 -2.13 1.25
N GLY A 79 8.31 -2.83 2.38
CA GLY A 79 7.90 -2.21 3.65
C GLY A 79 8.77 -1.02 4.04
N ALA A 80 10.09 -1.17 4.02
CA ALA A 80 11.01 -0.07 4.35
C ALA A 80 10.92 1.10 3.35
N ARG A 81 10.65 0.81 2.07
CA ARG A 81 10.44 1.85 1.05
C ARG A 81 9.14 2.60 1.28
N LEU A 82 8.07 1.90 1.68
CA LEU A 82 6.79 2.50 2.04
C LEU A 82 6.94 3.40 3.28
N ASP A 83 7.65 2.94 4.31
CA ASP A 83 7.93 3.74 5.52
C ASP A 83 8.72 5.00 5.16
N ALA A 84 9.78 4.88 4.35
CA ALA A 84 10.59 6.02 3.90
C ALA A 84 9.78 7.00 3.04
N ALA A 85 8.96 6.49 2.11
CA ALA A 85 8.07 7.32 1.31
C ALA A 85 7.09 8.09 2.20
N HIS A 86 6.47 7.41 3.17
CA HIS A 86 5.56 8.05 4.11
C HIS A 86 6.24 9.15 4.93
N ALA A 87 7.44 8.90 5.43
CA ALA A 87 8.22 9.89 6.19
C ALA A 87 8.54 11.15 5.38
N LEU A 88 8.65 11.02 4.05
CA LEU A 88 8.90 12.12 3.11
C LEU A 88 7.62 12.74 2.54
N GLY A 89 6.43 12.30 2.98
CA GLY A 89 5.15 12.75 2.46
C GLY A 89 4.85 12.26 1.04
N LEU A 90 5.57 11.25 0.57
CA LEU A 90 5.36 10.60 -0.72
C LEU A 90 4.32 9.48 -0.60
N SER A 91 3.64 9.24 -1.71
CA SER A 91 2.79 8.07 -1.93
C SER A 91 3.46 7.09 -2.90
N VAL A 92 2.96 5.86 -2.98
CA VAL A 92 3.56 4.80 -3.79
C VAL A 92 2.46 4.05 -4.53
N THR A 93 2.56 4.06 -5.86
CA THR A 93 1.91 3.05 -6.70
C THR A 93 2.69 1.75 -6.54
N VAL A 94 2.07 0.78 -5.86
CA VAL A 94 2.70 -0.50 -5.56
C VAL A 94 2.46 -1.46 -6.73
N GLY A 95 3.54 -1.83 -7.42
CA GLY A 95 3.48 -2.82 -8.48
C GLY A 95 3.31 -4.23 -7.94
N ILE A 96 2.47 -5.02 -8.60
CA ILE A 96 2.37 -6.47 -8.45
C ILE A 96 2.86 -7.06 -9.77
N TRP A 97 4.11 -7.50 -9.78
CA TRP A 97 4.72 -8.11 -10.96
C TRP A 97 4.02 -9.44 -11.28
N LEU A 98 3.67 -9.63 -12.55
CA LEU A 98 3.09 -10.88 -13.05
C LEU A 98 4.07 -11.55 -14.02
N GLY A 99 4.00 -12.87 -14.10
CA GLY A 99 4.76 -13.65 -15.05
C GLY A 99 4.39 -13.28 -16.49
N HIS A 100 5.40 -13.26 -17.35
CA HIS A 100 5.23 -13.00 -18.77
C HIS A 100 5.46 -14.28 -19.57
N GLU A 101 4.64 -14.52 -20.60
CA GLU A 101 4.79 -15.68 -21.49
C GLU A 101 6.18 -15.72 -22.16
N ARG A 102 6.69 -14.56 -22.58
CA ARG A 102 8.04 -14.41 -23.13
C ARG A 102 9.17 -14.82 -22.18
N HIS A 103 8.89 -14.95 -20.88
CA HIS A 103 9.83 -15.42 -19.86
C HIS A 103 9.51 -16.85 -19.38
N GLY A 104 8.60 -17.55 -20.07
CA GLY A 104 8.22 -18.94 -19.78
C GLY A 104 7.05 -19.13 -18.83
N PHE A 105 6.31 -18.07 -18.47
CA PHE A 105 5.09 -18.22 -17.67
C PHE A 105 3.95 -18.76 -18.55
N ASP A 106 3.32 -19.85 -18.14
CA ASP A 106 2.23 -20.46 -18.90
C ASP A 106 0.86 -20.11 -18.28
N TYR A 107 0.07 -19.30 -18.96
CA TYR A 107 -1.29 -18.94 -18.51
C TYR A 107 -2.33 -20.05 -18.72
N GLY A 108 -1.98 -21.12 -19.42
CA GLY A 108 -2.74 -22.38 -19.47
C GLY A 108 -2.45 -23.30 -18.27
N ASP A 109 -1.35 -23.09 -17.55
CA ASP A 109 -1.03 -23.84 -16.34
C ASP A 109 -1.74 -23.24 -15.11
N GLU A 110 -2.84 -23.87 -14.72
CA GLU A 110 -3.62 -23.47 -13.54
C GLU A 110 -2.80 -23.40 -12.25
N THR A 111 -1.75 -24.21 -12.12
CA THR A 111 -0.90 -24.21 -10.92
C THR A 111 -0.04 -22.95 -10.87
N GLN A 112 0.52 -22.52 -12.00
CA GLN A 112 1.28 -21.26 -12.08
C GLN A 112 0.37 -20.05 -11.81
N VAL A 113 -0.79 -19.99 -12.47
CA VAL A 113 -1.76 -18.90 -12.29
C VAL A 113 -2.25 -18.82 -10.84
N ARG A 114 -2.55 -19.96 -10.21
CA ARG A 114 -2.98 -20.00 -8.80
C ARG A 114 -1.89 -19.53 -7.85
N LYS A 115 -0.63 -19.91 -8.08
CA LYS A 115 0.52 -19.45 -7.27
C LYS A 115 0.70 -17.94 -7.39
N GLN A 116 0.59 -17.38 -8.61
CA GLN A 116 0.67 -15.95 -8.85
C GLN A 116 -0.46 -15.18 -8.15
N LEU A 117 -1.70 -15.68 -8.23
CA LEU A 117 -2.84 -15.08 -7.53
C LEU A 117 -2.62 -15.06 -6.01
N GLU A 118 -2.14 -16.16 -5.43
CA GLU A 118 -1.86 -16.21 -3.98
C GLU A 118 -0.71 -15.28 -3.58
N ALA A 119 0.35 -15.19 -4.39
CA ALA A 119 1.44 -14.23 -4.14
C ALA A 119 0.92 -12.78 -4.15
N ALA A 120 0.11 -12.40 -5.15
CA ALA A 120 -0.53 -11.10 -5.21
C ALA A 120 -1.42 -10.84 -3.97
N ARG A 121 -2.21 -11.84 -3.57
CA ARG A 121 -3.07 -11.76 -2.37
C ARG A 121 -2.26 -11.50 -1.10
N GLN A 122 -1.15 -12.20 -0.91
CA GLN A 122 -0.30 -12.03 0.27
C GLN A 122 0.35 -10.64 0.31
N THR A 123 0.79 -10.13 -0.84
CA THR A 123 1.28 -8.76 -0.97
C THR A 123 0.23 -7.73 -0.53
N VAL A 124 -1.01 -7.87 -1.03
CA VAL A 124 -2.10 -6.94 -0.73
C VAL A 124 -2.44 -6.98 0.75
N LEU A 125 -2.62 -8.16 1.33
CA LEU A 125 -2.89 -8.31 2.77
C LEU A 125 -1.81 -7.70 3.65
N ARG A 126 -0.55 -7.77 3.20
CA ARG A 126 0.58 -7.25 3.96
C ARG A 126 0.64 -5.72 3.96
N TYR A 127 0.33 -5.07 2.83
CA TYR A 127 0.61 -3.64 2.66
C TYR A 127 -0.62 -2.74 2.50
N LYS A 128 -1.83 -3.28 2.30
CA LYS A 128 -3.06 -2.49 2.06
C LYS A 128 -3.37 -1.41 3.09
N ASP A 129 -2.93 -1.57 4.34
CA ASP A 129 -3.21 -0.61 5.40
C ASP A 129 -2.13 0.48 5.53
N HIS A 130 -1.05 0.38 4.75
CA HIS A 130 0.07 1.31 4.84
C HIS A 130 -0.28 2.68 4.22
N PRO A 131 -0.10 3.81 4.92
CA PRO A 131 -0.57 5.13 4.47
C PRO A 131 0.11 5.65 3.20
N ALA A 132 1.32 5.19 2.88
CA ALA A 132 1.98 5.52 1.62
C ALA A 132 1.37 4.83 0.40
N VAL A 133 0.57 3.76 0.54
CA VAL A 133 -0.03 3.12 -0.63
C VAL A 133 -0.97 4.11 -1.32
N LEU A 134 -0.81 4.24 -2.63
CA LEU A 134 -1.65 5.09 -3.47
C LEU A 134 -2.66 4.26 -4.27
N LEU A 135 -2.15 3.26 -4.98
CA LEU A 135 -2.92 2.41 -5.90
C LEU A 135 -2.11 1.16 -6.27
N TRP A 136 -2.79 0.11 -6.72
CA TRP A 136 -2.18 -1.16 -7.08
C TRP A 136 -1.92 -1.27 -8.59
N GLY A 137 -0.66 -1.45 -8.99
CA GLY A 137 -0.26 -1.69 -10.37
C GLY A 137 -0.22 -3.18 -10.69
N ILE A 138 -1.32 -3.76 -11.18
CA ILE A 138 -1.42 -5.19 -11.46
C ILE A 138 -0.80 -5.51 -12.84
N GLY A 139 0.40 -6.07 -12.83
CA GLY A 139 1.17 -6.35 -14.02
C GLY A 139 1.82 -5.10 -14.64
N ASN A 140 2.61 -5.33 -15.69
CA ASN A 140 3.24 -4.28 -16.48
C ASN A 140 3.34 -4.77 -17.92
N GLU A 141 2.65 -4.12 -18.86
CA GLU A 141 2.69 -4.48 -20.29
C GLU A 141 2.29 -5.95 -20.52
N MET A 142 1.13 -6.34 -19.96
CA MET A 142 0.63 -7.71 -20.01
C MET A 142 0.16 -8.14 -21.40
N GLU A 143 -0.06 -7.19 -22.31
CA GLU A 143 -0.30 -7.42 -23.73
C GLU A 143 0.90 -8.07 -24.45
N GLY A 144 2.10 -7.99 -23.88
CA GLY A 144 3.31 -8.52 -24.49
C GLY A 144 3.75 -7.70 -25.72
N TYR A 145 4.47 -8.34 -26.66
CA TYR A 145 4.94 -7.69 -27.90
C TYR A 145 4.13 -8.09 -29.14
N GLY A 146 3.18 -9.02 -28.99
CA GLY A 146 2.30 -9.50 -30.06
C GLY A 146 1.00 -8.70 -30.14
N GLU A 147 -0.09 -9.33 -30.58
CA GLU A 147 -1.40 -8.67 -30.66
C GLU A 147 -2.07 -8.44 -29.29
N GLY A 148 -1.56 -9.06 -28.22
CA GLY A 148 -2.09 -8.91 -26.86
C GLY A 148 -3.50 -9.49 -26.69
N ASP A 149 -3.86 -10.44 -27.53
CA ASP A 149 -5.21 -11.00 -27.66
C ASP A 149 -5.45 -12.25 -26.82
N ASN A 150 -4.46 -12.76 -26.08
CA ASN A 150 -4.63 -13.93 -25.23
C ASN A 150 -5.60 -13.64 -24.05
N PRO A 151 -6.83 -14.20 -24.07
CA PRO A 151 -7.83 -13.89 -23.04
C PRO A 151 -7.47 -14.49 -21.68
N ALA A 152 -6.61 -15.50 -21.62
CA ALA A 152 -6.19 -16.12 -20.34
C ALA A 152 -5.38 -15.14 -19.49
N ILE A 153 -4.55 -14.31 -20.11
CA ILE A 153 -3.77 -13.26 -19.43
C ILE A 153 -4.72 -12.24 -18.80
N TRP A 154 -5.64 -11.70 -19.60
CA TRP A 154 -6.60 -10.68 -19.16
C TRP A 154 -7.54 -11.21 -18.09
N LYS A 155 -7.95 -12.49 -18.20
CA LYS A 155 -8.70 -13.15 -17.13
C LYS A 155 -7.91 -13.19 -15.83
N ALA A 156 -6.64 -13.59 -15.87
CA ALA A 156 -5.80 -13.64 -14.67
C ALA A 156 -5.56 -12.25 -14.05
N VAL A 157 -5.32 -11.21 -14.87
CA VAL A 157 -5.22 -9.82 -14.43
C VAL A 157 -6.51 -9.39 -13.73
N ASN A 158 -7.67 -9.67 -14.34
CA ASN A 158 -8.98 -9.33 -13.78
C ASN A 158 -9.28 -10.09 -12.48
N ASP A 159 -8.92 -11.38 -12.40
CA ASP A 159 -9.11 -12.18 -11.18
C ASP A 159 -8.31 -11.59 -10.00
N ILE A 160 -7.08 -11.12 -10.26
CA ILE A 160 -6.28 -10.39 -9.26
C ILE A 160 -6.95 -9.06 -8.91
N ALA A 161 -7.37 -8.26 -9.89
CA ALA A 161 -8.01 -6.95 -9.63
C ALA A 161 -9.30 -7.08 -8.80
N ALA A 162 -10.14 -8.07 -9.10
CA ALA A 162 -11.34 -8.37 -8.35
C ALA A 162 -11.02 -8.81 -6.91
N MET A 163 -9.97 -9.62 -6.74
CA MET A 163 -9.47 -10.02 -5.43
C MET A 163 -8.96 -8.82 -4.63
N VAL A 164 -8.16 -7.94 -5.24
CA VAL A 164 -7.66 -6.71 -4.60
C VAL A 164 -8.81 -5.86 -4.10
N LYS A 165 -9.79 -5.53 -4.95
CA LYS A 165 -10.97 -4.73 -4.57
C LYS A 165 -11.75 -5.30 -3.39
N LYS A 166 -11.78 -6.64 -3.25
CA LYS A 166 -12.45 -7.30 -2.13
C LYS A 166 -11.66 -7.17 -0.83
N LEU A 167 -10.33 -7.20 -0.89
CA LEU A 167 -9.45 -7.18 0.29
C LEU A 167 -9.09 -5.76 0.73
N ASP A 168 -8.98 -4.84 -0.22
CA ASP A 168 -8.58 -3.47 -0.03
C ASP A 168 -9.61 -2.52 -0.66
N PRO A 169 -10.62 -2.08 0.10
CA PRO A 169 -11.59 -1.11 -0.38
C PRO A 169 -11.06 0.33 -0.39
N PHE A 170 -9.84 0.57 0.08
CA PHE A 170 -9.29 1.91 0.25
C PHE A 170 -8.42 2.36 -0.91
N HIS A 171 -7.91 1.45 -1.75
CA HIS A 171 -7.02 1.80 -2.85
C HIS A 171 -7.55 1.26 -4.19
N PRO A 172 -7.49 2.06 -5.27
CA PRO A 172 -7.82 1.64 -6.62
C PRO A 172 -6.88 0.60 -7.22
#